data_AF-A0A959WJ89-F1
#
_entry.id   AF-A0A959WJ89-F1
#
_cell.length_a   1.000
_cell.length_b   1.000
_cell.length_c   1.000
_cell.angle_alpha   90.00
_cell.angle_beta   90.00
_cell.angle_gamma   90.00
#
_symmetry.space_group_name_H-M   'P 1'
#
loop_
_entity.id
_entity.type
_entity.pdbx_description
1 polymer ?
#
loop_
_entity_poly.entity_id
_entity_poly.type
_entity_poly.pdbx_seq_one_letter_code
_entity_poly.pdbx_strand_id
1 'polypeptide(L)'
;MARRKRDRPKPPPLPTPTETYTSPDGEHTLVLAGVLSPRSRVRFAEIADPSNANAAATIEDVRQGAIAFLFSTLVREWTVSGVTATKSKPVMDRFKIATPAERQWILEVLRAHCAEWFPELRVP
;
A
#
# COMPACT_ATOMS: atom_id res chain seq x y z
N MET A 1 -41.30 25.80 6.72
CA MET A 1 -40.44 26.08 7.89
C MET A 1 -39.33 25.04 7.94
N ALA A 2 -38.07 25.49 7.90
CA ALA A 2 -36.89 24.72 7.57
C ALA A 2 -36.29 23.89 8.72
N ARG A 3 -35.63 22.77 8.40
CA ARG A 3 -34.54 22.21 9.21
C ARG A 3 -33.29 22.11 8.35
N ARG A 4 -32.48 23.18 8.33
CA ARG A 4 -31.12 23.16 7.80
C ARG A 4 -30.27 22.26 8.70
N LYS A 5 -29.90 21.07 8.22
CA LYS A 5 -28.87 20.25 8.84
C LYS A 5 -27.56 21.02 8.76
N ARG A 6 -26.94 21.27 9.92
CA ARG A 6 -25.63 21.92 10.03
C ARG A 6 -24.59 21.04 9.37
N ASP A 7 -24.06 21.51 8.25
CA ASP A 7 -22.81 21.07 7.66
C ASP A 7 -21.70 21.39 8.67
N ARG A 8 -21.22 20.37 9.39
CA ARG A 8 -20.13 20.53 10.34
C ARG A 8 -18.84 20.35 9.54
N PRO A 9 -17.99 21.38 9.40
CA PRO A 9 -16.74 21.25 8.66
C PRO A 9 -15.90 20.17 9.35
N LYS A 10 -15.60 19.11 8.60
CA LYS A 10 -14.69 18.05 9.05
C LYS A 10 -13.32 18.70 9.24
N PRO A 11 -12.70 18.61 10.44
CA PRO A 11 -11.36 19.16 10.63
C PRO A 11 -10.40 18.51 9.62
N PRO A 12 -9.42 19.26 9.10
CA PRO A 12 -8.44 18.72 8.17
C PRO A 12 -7.76 17.51 8.82
N PRO A 13 -7.61 16.39 8.09
CA PRO A 13 -6.95 15.22 8.64
C PRO A 13 -5.52 15.59 9.02
N LEU A 14 -5.08 15.14 10.20
CA LEU A 14 -3.70 15.31 10.65
C LEU A 14 -2.75 14.68 9.61
N PRO A 15 -1.60 15.32 9.32
CA PRO A 15 -0.63 14.76 8.39
C PRO A 15 -0.20 13.39 8.91
N THR A 16 -0.41 12.39 8.08
CA THR A 16 0.05 11.03 8.34
C THR A 16 1.56 11.01 8.17
N PRO A 17 2.34 10.45 9.10
CA PRO A 17 3.77 10.28 8.90
C PRO A 17 3.99 9.49 7.62
N THR A 18 4.88 10.00 6.76
CA THR A 18 5.26 9.36 5.51
C THR A 18 6.76 9.24 5.43
N GLU A 19 7.22 8.14 4.85
CA GLU A 19 8.63 7.91 4.57
C GLU A 19 8.86 7.78 3.07
N THR A 20 10.03 8.24 2.64
CA THR A 20 10.43 8.22 1.24
C THR A 20 11.58 7.24 1.06
N TYR A 21 11.42 6.34 0.09
CA TYR A 21 12.43 5.36 -0.30
C TYR A 21 12.82 5.58 -1.75
N THR A 22 14.11 5.71 -2.00
CA THR A 22 14.66 5.90 -3.34
C THR A 22 15.46 4.68 -3.75
N SER A 23 15.29 4.24 -4.99
CA SER A 23 16.04 3.12 -5.56
C SER A 23 17.52 3.48 -5.70
N PRO A 24 18.46 2.51 -5.65
CA PRO A 24 19.90 2.79 -5.79
C PRO A 24 20.29 3.50 -7.10
N ASP A 25 19.56 3.23 -8.17
CA ASP A 25 19.66 3.88 -9.49
C ASP A 25 19.08 5.31 -9.52
N GLY A 26 18.32 5.70 -8.51
CA GLY A 26 17.66 7.00 -8.41
C GLY A 26 16.45 7.18 -9.34
N GLU A 27 16.08 6.17 -10.14
CA GLU A 27 14.96 6.29 -11.07
C GLU A 27 13.62 6.12 -10.37
N HIS A 28 13.55 5.29 -9.32
CA HIS A 28 12.31 5.01 -8.60
C HIS A 28 12.30 5.66 -7.21
N THR A 29 11.18 6.29 -6.86
CA THR A 29 10.94 6.84 -5.51
C THR A 29 9.54 6.47 -5.04
N LEU A 30 9.44 5.84 -3.86
CA LEU A 30 8.18 5.49 -3.20
C LEU A 30 7.98 6.36 -1.97
N VAL A 31 6.76 6.84 -1.78
CA VAL A 31 6.34 7.46 -0.53
C VAL A 31 5.31 6.55 0.14
N LEU A 32 5.67 6.02 1.32
CA LEU A 32 4.87 5.10 2.10
C LEU A 32 4.28 5.80 3.33
N ALA A 33 3.07 5.40 3.73
CA ALA A 33 2.45 5.86 4.96
C ALA A 33 2.90 5.02 6.16
N GLY A 34 3.46 5.68 7.17
CA GLY A 34 3.84 5.07 8.46
C GLY A 34 2.65 4.78 9.39
N VAL A 35 1.41 4.87 8.91
CA VAL A 35 0.25 4.38 9.66
C VAL A 35 -0.62 3.49 8.80
N LEU A 36 -1.03 2.38 9.41
CA LEU A 36 -1.98 1.43 8.86
C LEU A 36 -3.12 1.24 9.85
N SER A 37 -4.35 1.43 9.39
CA SER A 37 -5.53 1.30 10.27
C SER A 37 -5.67 -0.13 10.81
N PRO A 38 -6.22 -0.33 12.03
CA PRO A 38 -6.46 -1.68 12.55
C PRO A 38 -7.28 -2.55 11.61
N ARG A 39 -8.29 -1.96 10.96
CA ARG A 39 -9.12 -2.63 9.95
C ARG A 39 -8.28 -3.12 8.76
N SER A 40 -7.34 -2.30 8.29
CA SER A 40 -6.45 -2.68 7.19
C SER A 40 -5.49 -3.80 7.59
N ARG A 41 -5.01 -3.82 8.85
CA ARG A 41 -4.17 -4.90 9.38
C ARG A 41 -4.91 -6.23 9.42
N VAL A 42 -6.13 -6.24 9.95
CA VAL A 42 -7.00 -7.43 9.95
C VAL A 42 -7.26 -7.90 8.53
N ARG A 43 -7.60 -6.98 7.62
CA ARG A 43 -7.87 -7.32 6.23
C ARG A 43 -6.65 -7.89 5.51
N PHE A 44 -5.46 -7.39 5.80
CA PHE A 44 -4.22 -7.97 5.28
C PHE A 44 -4.03 -9.41 5.78
N ALA A 45 -4.23 -9.67 7.07
CA ALA A 45 -4.10 -11.01 7.63
C ALA A 45 -5.10 -11.99 7.00
N GLU A 46 -6.34 -11.56 6.74
CA GLU A 46 -7.34 -12.36 6.04
C GLU A 46 -6.90 -12.72 4.61
N ILE A 47 -6.36 -11.75 3.87
CA ILE A 47 -5.92 -11.93 2.47
C ILE A 47 -4.65 -12.79 2.40
N ALA A 48 -3.75 -12.66 3.37
CA ALA A 48 -2.49 -13.40 3.40
C ALA A 48 -2.65 -14.85 3.87
N ASP A 49 -3.77 -15.20 4.51
CA ASP A 49 -4.05 -16.57 4.97
C ASP A 49 -4.61 -17.42 3.83
N PRO A 50 -3.86 -18.44 3.35
CA PRO A 50 -4.31 -19.31 2.26
C PRO A 50 -5.57 -20.11 2.62
N SER A 51 -5.90 -20.27 3.91
CA SER A 51 -7.11 -20.97 4.37
C SER A 51 -8.39 -20.19 4.03
N ASN A 52 -8.28 -18.88 3.83
CA ASN A 52 -9.40 -18.01 3.43
C ASN A 52 -9.53 -17.86 1.90
N ALA A 53 -8.62 -18.47 1.14
CA ALA A 53 -8.63 -18.38 -0.30
C ALA A 53 -9.69 -19.30 -0.93
N ASN A 54 -10.19 -18.91 -2.10
CA ASN A 54 -11.07 -19.78 -2.87
C ASN A 54 -10.35 -21.08 -3.26
N ALA A 55 -11.07 -22.19 -3.41
CA ALA A 55 -10.49 -23.50 -3.73
C ALA A 55 -9.67 -23.56 -5.05
N ALA A 56 -9.87 -22.59 -5.95
CA ALA A 56 -9.13 -22.46 -7.21
C ALA A 56 -7.90 -21.55 -7.12
N ALA A 57 -7.72 -20.82 -6.01
CA ALA A 57 -6.60 -19.90 -5.83
C ALA A 57 -5.33 -20.67 -5.45
N THR A 58 -4.21 -20.34 -6.09
CA THR A 58 -2.91 -20.91 -5.72
C THR A 58 -2.29 -20.13 -4.55
N ILE A 59 -1.28 -20.71 -3.91
CA ILE A 59 -0.49 -20.02 -2.86
C ILE A 59 0.14 -18.73 -3.40
N GLU A 60 0.57 -18.75 -4.67
CA GLU A 60 1.15 -17.57 -5.31
C GLU A 60 0.09 -16.49 -5.55
N ASP A 61 -1.15 -16.85 -5.91
CA ASP A 61 -2.24 -15.87 -6.04
C ASP A 61 -2.54 -15.16 -4.72
N VAL A 62 -2.57 -15.93 -3.62
CA VAL A 62 -2.75 -15.40 -2.25
C VAL A 62 -1.62 -14.42 -1.91
N ARG A 63 -0.37 -14.81 -2.18
CA ARG A 63 0.81 -13.98 -1.95
C ARG A 63 0.76 -12.68 -2.75
N GLN A 64 0.48 -12.76 -4.05
CA GLN A 64 0.37 -11.59 -4.93
C GLN A 64 -0.78 -10.67 -4.52
N GLY A 65 -1.92 -11.23 -4.11
CA GLY A 65 -3.05 -10.48 -3.58
C GLY A 65 -2.71 -9.71 -2.30
N ALA A 66 -1.99 -10.35 -1.37
CA ALA A 66 -1.55 -9.73 -0.13
C ALA A 66 -0.57 -8.57 -0.38
N ILE A 67 0.40 -8.75 -1.29
CA ILE A 67 1.35 -7.70 -1.69
C ILE A 67 0.61 -6.54 -2.35
N ALA A 68 -0.27 -6.80 -3.30
CA ALA A 68 -1.06 -5.77 -3.98
C ALA A 68 -1.92 -4.97 -2.99
N PHE A 69 -2.51 -5.64 -1.99
CA PHE A 69 -3.27 -5.00 -0.93
C PHE A 69 -2.40 -4.06 -0.09
N LEU A 70 -1.23 -4.52 0.39
CA LEU A 70 -0.29 -3.68 1.14
C LEU A 70 0.14 -2.47 0.33
N PHE A 71 0.55 -2.69 -0.92
CA PHE A 71 0.97 -1.64 -1.82
C PHE A 71 -0.13 -0.58 -1.99
N SER A 72 -1.36 -1.00 -2.28
CA SER A 72 -2.48 -0.07 -2.49
C SER A 72 -2.83 0.76 -1.25
N THR A 73 -2.53 0.23 -0.07
CA THR A 73 -2.89 0.85 1.21
C THR A 73 -1.80 1.78 1.73
N LEU A 74 -0.54 1.35 1.63
CA LEU A 74 0.63 2.04 2.16
C LEU A 74 1.20 3.07 1.19
N VAL A 75 1.24 2.78 -0.11
CA VAL A 75 1.85 3.67 -1.10
C VAL A 75 0.95 4.88 -1.33
N ARG A 76 1.51 6.07 -1.09
CA ARG A 76 0.87 7.37 -1.33
C ARG A 76 1.26 7.94 -2.68
N GLU A 77 2.52 7.75 -3.04
CA GLU A 77 3.13 8.27 -4.25
C GLU A 77 4.19 7.30 -4.76
N TRP A 78 4.25 7.17 -6.07
CA TRP A 78 5.31 6.43 -6.74
C TRP A 78 5.80 7.19 -7.97
N THR A 79 7.04 7.63 -7.93
CA THR A 79 7.73 8.29 -9.04
C THR A 79 8.67 7.31 -9.70
N VAL A 80 8.65 7.29 -11.03
CA VAL A 80 9.61 6.53 -11.83
C VAL A 80 10.07 7.38 -13.00
N SER A 81 11.38 7.55 -13.14
CA SER A 81 12.01 8.34 -14.20
C SER A 81 11.38 9.74 -14.34
N GLY A 82 11.08 10.38 -13.21
CA GLY A 82 10.44 11.70 -13.15
C GLY A 82 8.91 11.72 -13.33
N VAL A 83 8.27 10.58 -13.59
CA VAL A 83 6.81 10.48 -13.72
C VAL A 83 6.19 10.04 -12.40
N THR A 84 5.54 10.98 -11.72
CA THR A 84 4.85 10.73 -10.44
C THR A 84 3.42 10.24 -10.62
N ALA A 85 3.12 9.06 -10.08
CA ALA A 85 1.77 8.58 -9.85
C ALA A 85 1.35 8.88 -8.41
N THR A 86 0.23 9.60 -8.25
CA THR A 86 -0.40 9.86 -6.95
C THR A 86 -1.77 9.21 -6.89
N LYS A 87 -2.23 8.92 -5.66
CA LYS A 87 -3.52 8.26 -5.37
C LYS A 87 -3.51 6.75 -5.70
N SER A 88 -4.37 6.01 -5.01
CA SER A 88 -4.36 4.53 -5.05
C SER A 88 -4.53 3.95 -6.47
N LYS A 89 -5.45 4.48 -7.29
CA LYS A 89 -5.73 3.92 -8.62
C LYS A 89 -4.57 4.10 -9.62
N PRO A 90 -4.02 5.30 -9.87
CA PRO A 90 -2.88 5.46 -10.78
C PRO A 90 -1.65 4.67 -10.33
N VAL A 91 -1.37 4.64 -9.04
CA VAL A 91 -0.23 3.89 -8.47
C VAL A 91 -0.43 2.38 -8.69
N MET A 92 -1.65 1.87 -8.50
CA MET A 92 -2.00 0.47 -8.78
C MET A 92 -1.96 0.10 -10.27
N ASP A 93 -2.46 0.97 -11.14
CA ASP A 93 -2.43 0.70 -12.58
C ASP A 93 -0.98 0.64 -13.09
N ARG A 94 -0.08 1.46 -12.52
CA ARG A 94 1.36 1.35 -12.77
C ARG A 94 1.94 0.03 -12.24
N PHE A 95 1.58 -0.38 -11.03
CA PHE A 95 2.10 -1.61 -10.41
C PHE A 95 1.78 -2.85 -11.27
N LYS A 96 0.59 -2.88 -11.89
CA LYS A 96 0.18 -3.97 -12.78
C LYS A 96 1.09 -4.12 -14.00
N ILE A 97 1.63 -3.03 -14.53
CA ILE A 97 2.55 -3.04 -15.69
C ILE A 97 4.03 -3.00 -15.29
N ALA A 98 4.33 -2.96 -14.00
CA ALA A 98 5.70 -2.93 -13.49
C ALA A 98 6.48 -4.18 -13.88
N THR A 99 7.75 -3.98 -14.20
CA THR A 99 8.72 -5.04 -14.50
C THR A 99 8.98 -5.91 -13.27
N PRO A 100 9.51 -7.14 -13.46
CA PRO A 100 9.88 -8.00 -12.33
C PRO A 100 10.89 -7.34 -11.37
N ALA A 101 11.86 -6.60 -11.90
CA ALA A 101 12.86 -5.90 -11.10
C ALA A 101 12.23 -4.81 -10.22
N GLU A 102 11.35 -3.98 -10.80
CA GLU A 102 10.60 -2.97 -10.04
C GLU A 102 9.75 -3.61 -8.94
N ARG A 103 9.07 -4.73 -9.24
CA ARG A 103 8.25 -5.44 -8.24
C ARG A 103 9.10 -6.03 -7.11
N GLN A 104 10.28 -6.56 -7.41
CA GLN A 104 11.21 -7.05 -6.39
C GLN A 104 11.67 -5.90 -5.48
N TRP A 105 12.09 -4.77 -6.06
CA TRP A 105 12.48 -3.60 -5.27
C TRP A 105 11.33 -3.09 -4.39
N ILE A 106 10.11 -2.96 -4.94
CA ILE A 106 8.92 -2.58 -4.17
C ILE A 106 8.69 -3.54 -2.99
N LEU A 107 8.81 -4.85 -3.21
CA LEU A 107 8.63 -5.86 -2.18
C LEU A 107 9.67 -5.72 -1.06
N GLU A 108 10.93 -5.49 -1.40
CA GLU A 108 12.01 -5.24 -0.43
C GLU A 108 11.73 -4.01 0.43
N VAL A 109 11.32 -2.91 -0.21
CA VAL A 109 10.93 -1.67 0.48
C VAL A 109 9.73 -1.91 1.40
N LEU A 110 8.69 -2.62 0.94
CA LEU A 110 7.52 -2.94 1.76
C LEU A 110 7.88 -3.81 2.97
N ARG A 111 8.79 -4.77 2.81
CA ARG A 111 9.28 -5.61 3.93
C ARG A 111 10.03 -4.77 4.96
N ALA A 112 10.97 -3.94 4.50
CA ALA A 112 11.75 -3.08 5.38
C ALA A 112 10.84 -2.10 6.16
N HIS A 113 9.95 -1.42 5.44
CA HIS A 113 9.02 -0.46 6.04
C HIS A 113 8.05 -1.14 7.03
N CYS A 114 7.49 -2.31 6.68
CA CYS A 114 6.64 -3.03 7.62
C CYS A 114 7.40 -3.56 8.83
N ALA A 115 8.65 -4.00 8.68
CA ALA A 115 9.45 -4.47 9.82
C ALA A 115 9.70 -3.33 10.84
N GLU A 116 9.85 -2.09 10.36
CA GLU A 116 10.08 -0.91 11.20
C GLU A 116 8.78 -0.37 11.81
N TRP A 117 7.72 -0.21 11.00
CA TRP A 117 6.49 0.46 11.42
C TRP A 117 5.38 -0.46 11.91
N PHE A 118 5.38 -1.72 11.45
CA PHE A 118 4.32 -2.70 11.69
C PHE A 118 4.90 -4.11 11.96
N PRO A 119 5.69 -4.29 13.03
CA PRO A 119 6.42 -5.53 13.29
C PRO A 119 5.52 -6.76 13.44
N GLU A 120 4.23 -6.58 13.72
CA GLU A 120 3.25 -7.65 13.77
C GLU A 120 2.87 -8.22 12.38
N LEU A 121 3.14 -7.50 11.29
CA LEU A 121 2.78 -7.92 9.93
C LEU A 121 3.87 -8.78 9.32
N ARG A 122 3.51 -9.99 8.91
CA ARG A 122 4.40 -10.85 8.13
C ARG A 122 4.22 -10.57 6.64
N VAL A 123 5.08 -9.71 6.10
CA VAL A 123 5.14 -9.48 4.65
C VAL A 123 5.81 -10.70 4.01
N PRO A 124 5.17 -11.34 3.01
CA PRO A 124 5.69 -12.55 2.39
C PRO A 124 6.91 -12.30 1.51
#